data_AF-A0A537W0F3-F1
#
_entry.id   AF-A0A537W0F3-F1
#
_cell.length_a   1.000
_cell.length_b   1.000
_cell.length_c   1.000
_cell.angle_alpha   90.00
_cell.angle_beta   90.00
_cell.angle_gamma   90.00
#
_symmetry.space_group_name_H-M   'P 1'
#
loop_
_entity.id
_entity.type
_entity.pdbx_description
1 polymer ?
#
loop_
_entity_poly.entity_id
_entity_poly.type
_entity_poly.pdbx_seq_one_letter_code
_entity_poly.pdbx_strand_id
1 'polypeptide(L)'
;MSATYNYRQDRRTWQVTVHWNHERERIKVDSEQAAKDLVRYVHKLELAGTNVVEALRKARTPPALAETPAAFPRLRDVLPTWLERQTRAGEIRAGTERSYRSRLRVWCYAHPLPDGRELGDVPVNEITREMLGGMAEPSRRPQALHRQRRPSQEQEPNRGLLHSGRRADPDGGR
;
A
#
# COMPACT_ATOMS: atom_id res chain seq x y z
N MET A 1 21.33 8.95 34.53
CA MET A 1 20.42 8.50 33.47
C MET A 1 19.17 7.96 34.15
N SER A 2 17.99 8.21 33.59
CA SER A 2 16.74 7.65 34.15
C SER A 2 15.71 7.43 33.05
N ALA A 3 14.97 6.33 33.14
CA ALA A 3 13.87 6.04 32.23
C ALA A 3 12.56 5.88 33.01
N THR A 4 11.52 6.59 32.57
CA THR A 4 10.18 6.52 33.16
C THR A 4 9.16 6.22 32.08
N TYR A 5 8.09 5.51 32.41
CA TYR A 5 6.99 5.27 31.49
C TYR A 5 5.72 5.93 32.02
N ASN A 6 4.91 6.47 31.12
CA ASN A 6 3.64 7.10 31.44
C ASN A 6 2.59 6.67 30.42
N TYR A 7 1.37 6.40 30.88
CA TYR A 7 0.25 6.16 30.00
C TYR A 7 -0.35 7.49 29.54
N ARG A 8 -0.47 7.65 28.21
CA ARG A 8 -1.10 8.81 27.60
C ARG A 8 -2.56 8.51 27.30
N GLN A 9 -3.45 9.03 28.15
CA GLN A 9 -4.90 8.87 27.99
C GLN A 9 -5.43 9.54 26.70
N ASP A 10 -4.84 10.67 26.30
CA ASP A 10 -5.19 11.42 25.09
C ASP A 10 -4.99 10.61 23.80
N ARG A 11 -3.98 9.74 23.79
CA ARG A 11 -3.53 9.01 22.58
C ARG A 11 -3.66 7.50 22.73
N ARG A 12 -4.26 7.00 23.82
CA ARG A 12 -4.36 5.57 24.18
C ARG A 12 -3.07 4.78 23.94
N THR A 13 -1.93 5.37 24.29
CA THR A 13 -0.60 4.79 24.03
C THR A 13 0.29 4.94 25.24
N TRP A 14 1.25 4.03 25.38
CA TRP A 14 2.27 4.11 26.42
C TRP A 14 3.46 4.91 25.89
N GLN A 15 4.00 5.79 26.72
CA GLN A 15 5.17 6.58 26.36
C GLN A 15 6.29 6.34 27.37
N VAL A 16 7.45 5.95 26.89
CA VAL A 16 8.68 5.87 27.67
C VAL A 16 9.50 7.14 27.42
N THR A 17 9.91 7.80 28.50
CA THR A 17 10.78 8.98 28.47
C THR A 17 12.13 8.60 29.04
N VAL A 18 13.18 8.73 28.23
CA VAL A 18 14.56 8.42 28.60
C VAL A 18 15.32 9.73 28.75
N HIS A 19 16.00 9.90 29.88
CA HIS A 19 16.82 11.06 30.19
C HIS A 19 18.31 10.71 30.07
N TRP A 20 19.02 11.36 29.15
CA TRP A 20 20.45 11.16 28.92
C TRP A 20 21.15 12.49 28.59
N ASN A 21 22.23 12.84 29.31
CA ASN A 21 23.06 14.06 29.11
C ASN A 21 22.27 15.34 28.79
N HIS A 22 21.34 15.74 29.67
CA HIS A 22 20.44 16.90 29.50
C HIS A 22 19.47 16.85 28.31
N GLU A 23 19.52 15.77 27.51
CA GLU A 23 18.54 15.48 26.47
C GLU A 23 17.47 14.52 26.97
N ARG A 24 16.28 14.63 26.36
CA ARG A 24 15.15 13.75 26.64
C ARG A 24 14.64 13.15 25.34
N GLU A 25 14.55 11.84 25.29
CA GLU A 25 13.95 11.13 24.18
C GLU A 25 12.65 10.45 24.59
N ARG A 26 11.65 10.49 23.71
CA ARG A 26 10.32 9.92 23.95
C ARG A 26 10.04 8.82 22.94
N ILE A 27 9.78 7.63 23.44
CA ILE A 27 9.47 6.45 22.63
C ILE A 27 8.01 6.07 22.92
N LYS A 28 7.24 5.87 21.87
CA LYS A 28 5.85 5.39 21.97
C LYS A 28 5.83 3.88 21.83
N VAL A 29 5.07 3.21 22.68
CA VAL A 29 4.86 1.78 22.65
C VAL A 29 3.37 1.49 22.80
N ASP A 30 2.96 0.37 22.23
CA ASP A 30 1.57 -0.08 22.09
C ASP A 30 1.05 -0.80 23.33
N SER A 31 1.93 -1.29 24.20
CA SER A 31 1.57 -2.03 25.41
C SER A 31 2.34 -1.58 26.65
N GLU A 32 1.71 -1.76 27.82
CA GLU A 32 2.34 -1.50 29.12
C GLU A 32 3.57 -2.40 29.33
N GLN A 33 3.46 -3.65 28.91
CA GLN A 33 4.52 -4.64 29.04
C GLN A 33 5.74 -4.23 28.19
N ALA A 34 5.53 -3.79 26.95
CA ALA A 34 6.60 -3.23 26.13
C ALA A 34 7.24 -1.99 26.76
N ALA A 35 6.46 -1.14 27.45
CA ALA A 35 6.98 0.02 28.16
C ALA A 35 7.90 -0.39 29.33
N LYS A 36 7.47 -1.36 30.13
CA LYS A 36 8.25 -1.91 31.26
C LYS A 36 9.53 -2.58 30.77
N ASP A 37 9.43 -3.40 29.73
CA ASP A 37 10.59 -4.10 29.16
C ASP A 37 11.61 -3.13 28.56
N LEU A 38 11.13 -2.05 27.92
CA LEU A 38 11.99 -0.99 27.40
C LEU A 38 12.72 -0.24 28.53
N VAL A 39 12.04 0.10 29.63
CA VAL A 39 12.69 0.72 30.81
C VAL A 39 13.73 -0.21 31.43
N ARG A 40 13.42 -1.50 31.58
CA ARG A 40 14.38 -2.51 32.09
C ARG A 40 15.58 -2.66 31.17
N TYR A 41 15.37 -2.61 29.85
CA TYR A 41 16.43 -2.66 28.86
C TYR A 41 17.33 -1.42 28.94
N VAL A 42 16.75 -0.23 29.08
CA VAL A 42 17.50 1.02 29.28
C VAL A 42 18.35 0.95 30.55
N HIS A 43 17.80 0.50 31.70
CA HIS A 43 18.57 0.31 32.92
C HIS A 43 19.71 -0.71 32.77
N LYS A 44 19.50 -1.79 32.00
CA LYS A 44 20.57 -2.76 31.70
C LYS A 44 21.70 -2.12 30.87
N LEU A 45 21.36 -1.29 29.88
CA LEU A 45 22.35 -0.58 29.07
C LEU A 45 23.10 0.49 29.85
N GLU A 46 22.43 1.17 30.79
CA GLU A 46 23.05 2.11 31.73
C GLU A 46 24.09 1.41 32.62
N LEU A 47 23.75 0.25 33.19
CA LEU A 47 24.69 -0.56 33.99
C LEU A 47 25.89 -1.05 33.18
N ALA A 48 25.71 -1.26 31.88
CA ALA A 48 26.77 -1.65 30.95
C ALA A 48 27.62 -0.48 30.45
N GLY A 49 27.42 0.75 30.96
CA GLY A 49 28.19 1.94 30.56
C GLY A 49 28.03 2.33 29.09
N THR A 50 27.02 1.78 28.41
CA THR A 50 26.84 1.95 26.97
C THR A 50 25.90 3.13 26.70
N ASN A 51 26.29 4.02 25.78
CA ASN A 51 25.49 5.17 25.39
C ASN A 51 24.18 4.73 24.71
N VAL A 52 23.09 4.76 25.47
CA VAL A 52 21.74 4.30 25.06
C VAL A 52 21.22 5.08 23.85
N VAL A 53 21.60 6.35 23.72
CA VAL A 53 21.22 7.20 22.58
C VAL A 53 21.92 6.73 21.31
N GLU A 54 23.19 6.31 21.38
CA GLU A 54 23.86 5.69 20.23
C GLU A 54 23.27 4.32 19.91
N ALA A 55 22.88 3.52 20.90
CA ALA A 55 22.24 2.22 20.67
C ALA A 55 20.87 2.38 19.99
N LEU A 56 20.06 3.36 20.43
CA LEU A 56 18.78 3.70 19.82
C LEU A 56 18.96 4.35 18.44
N ARG A 57 19.98 5.20 18.26
CA ARG A 57 20.33 5.79 16.97
C ARG A 57 20.83 4.71 16.01
N LYS A 58 21.67 3.76 16.44
CA LYS A 58 22.11 2.60 15.65
C LYS A 58 20.97 1.64 15.33
N ALA A 59 20.01 1.44 16.24
CA ALA A 59 18.83 0.63 15.98
C ALA A 59 17.86 1.30 14.98
N ARG A 60 17.84 2.64 14.92
CA ARG A 60 17.10 3.42 13.90
C ARG A 60 17.88 3.65 12.62
N THR A 61 19.21 3.55 12.66
CA THR A 61 20.05 3.59 11.49
C THR A 61 19.91 2.22 10.81
N PRO A 62 19.46 2.14 9.55
CA PRO A 62 19.54 0.89 8.82
C PRO A 62 20.99 0.38 8.95
N PRO A 63 21.22 -0.90 9.26
CA PRO A 63 22.58 -1.42 9.39
C PRO A 63 23.39 -0.96 8.18
N ALA A 64 24.55 -0.35 8.44
CA ALA A 64 25.45 0.12 7.41
C ALA A 64 25.59 -1.01 6.37
N LEU A 65 25.24 -0.66 5.13
CA LEU A 65 25.07 -1.56 3.99
C LEU A 65 26.13 -2.66 4.02
N ALA A 66 25.72 -3.87 4.37
CA ALA A 66 26.42 -5.06 3.93
C ALA A 66 26.53 -4.93 2.41
N GLU A 67 27.76 -4.88 1.90
CA GLU A 67 28.18 -4.80 0.50
C GLU A 67 27.04 -4.43 -0.45
N THR A 68 26.91 -3.14 -0.78
CA THR A 68 25.93 -2.67 -1.76
C THR A 68 26.05 -3.54 -3.01
N PRO A 69 25.06 -4.38 -3.33
CA PRO A 69 25.16 -5.28 -4.47
C PRO A 69 25.40 -4.46 -5.74
N ALA A 70 26.31 -4.92 -6.60
CA ALA A 70 26.71 -4.23 -7.82
C ALA A 70 25.53 -3.90 -8.75
N ALA A 71 24.44 -4.66 -8.64
CA ALA A 71 23.15 -4.33 -9.21
C ALA A 71 22.04 -4.85 -8.29
N PHE A 72 21.07 -3.99 -7.98
CA PHE A 72 19.86 -4.42 -7.29
C PHE A 72 18.83 -4.96 -8.30
N PRO A 73 18.08 -6.01 -7.93
CA PRO A 73 17.02 -6.54 -8.79
C PRO A 73 15.89 -5.53 -8.97
N ARG A 74 15.14 -5.69 -10.07
CA ARG A 74 13.95 -4.86 -10.35
C ARG A 74 12.81 -5.23 -9.42
N LEU A 75 11.91 -4.28 -9.17
CA LEU A 75 10.73 -4.49 -8.33
C LEU A 75 9.87 -5.69 -8.78
N ARG A 76 9.73 -5.88 -10.10
CA ARG A 76 8.94 -6.98 -10.67
C ARG A 76 9.50 -8.36 -10.37
N ASP A 77 10.80 -8.47 -10.11
CA ASP A 77 11.48 -9.74 -9.88
C ASP A 77 11.43 -10.14 -8.40
N VAL A 78 11.57 -9.16 -7.48
CA VAL A 78 11.63 -9.44 -6.04
C VAL A 78 10.28 -9.62 -5.36
N LEU A 79 9.27 -8.83 -5.70
CA LEU A 79 7.99 -8.86 -4.98
C LEU A 79 7.25 -10.20 -5.10
N PRO A 80 7.23 -10.90 -6.26
CA PRO A 80 6.65 -12.23 -6.35
C PRO A 80 7.35 -13.25 -5.44
N THR A 81 8.69 -13.25 -5.43
CA THR A 81 9.48 -14.15 -4.57
C THR A 81 9.27 -13.84 -3.09
N TRP A 82 9.12 -12.55 -2.72
CA TRP A 82 8.80 -12.19 -1.35
C TRP A 82 7.41 -12.68 -0.93
N LEU A 83 6.40 -12.52 -1.79
CA LEU A 83 5.04 -13.02 -1.54
C LEU A 83 5.00 -14.55 -1.36
N GLU A 84 5.74 -15.30 -2.17
CA GLU A 84 5.88 -16.76 -2.02
C GLU A 84 6.45 -17.14 -0.65
N ARG A 85 7.47 -16.40 -0.19
CA ARG A 85 8.06 -16.63 1.14
C ARG A 85 7.06 -16.36 2.26
N GLN A 86 6.23 -15.31 2.14
CA GLN A 86 5.19 -15.00 3.12
C GLN A 86 4.10 -16.09 3.15
N THR A 87 3.67 -16.59 1.98
CA THR A 87 2.72 -17.70 1.91
C THR A 87 3.28 -18.97 2.54
N ARG A 88 4.55 -19.30 2.24
CA ARG A 88 5.23 -20.46 2.81
C ARG A 88 5.42 -20.36 4.32
N ALA A 89 5.64 -19.15 4.83
CA ALA A 89 5.70 -18.88 6.27
C ALA A 89 4.33 -18.94 6.96
N GLY A 90 3.23 -18.98 6.21
CA GLY A 90 1.87 -18.99 6.74
C GLY A 90 1.32 -17.61 7.10
N GLU A 91 2.07 -16.53 6.80
CA GLU A 91 1.67 -15.14 7.09
C GLU A 91 0.49 -14.69 6.21
N ILE A 92 0.38 -15.25 5.01
CA ILE A 92 -0.74 -15.00 4.09
C ILE A 92 -1.28 -16.30 3.49
N ARG A 93 -2.59 -16.30 3.19
CA ARG A 93 -3.24 -17.42 2.47
C ARG A 93 -2.81 -17.43 1.00
N ALA A 94 -2.71 -18.61 0.39
CA ALA A 94 -2.37 -18.76 -1.03
C ALA A 94 -3.32 -18.01 -1.98
N GLY A 95 -4.62 -17.96 -1.67
CA GLY A 95 -5.59 -17.17 -2.45
C GLY A 95 -5.33 -15.65 -2.39
N THR A 96 -4.83 -15.17 -1.24
CA THR A 96 -4.42 -13.77 -1.06
C THR A 96 -3.19 -13.46 -1.89
N GLU A 97 -2.21 -14.37 -1.90
CA GLU A 97 -1.00 -14.24 -2.72
C GLU A 97 -1.33 -14.07 -4.21
N ARG A 98 -2.19 -14.93 -4.76
CA ARG A 98 -2.65 -14.84 -6.15
C ARG A 98 -3.33 -13.51 -6.43
N SER A 99 -4.17 -13.03 -5.51
CA SER A 99 -4.84 -11.74 -5.63
C SER A 99 -3.85 -10.57 -5.61
N TYR A 100 -2.81 -10.64 -4.76
CA TYR A 100 -1.77 -9.62 -4.68
C TYR A 100 -0.90 -9.59 -5.93
N ARG A 101 -0.46 -10.74 -6.45
CA ARG A 101 0.28 -10.81 -7.72
C ARG A 101 -0.48 -10.16 -8.87
N SER A 102 -1.79 -10.44 -8.97
CA SER A 102 -2.64 -9.83 -10.00
C SER A 102 -2.69 -8.30 -9.85
N ARG A 103 -2.90 -7.80 -8.62
CA ARG A 103 -2.93 -6.35 -8.36
C ARG A 103 -1.59 -5.68 -8.62
N LEU A 104 -0.48 -6.31 -8.23
CA LEU A 104 0.86 -5.80 -8.50
C LEU A 104 1.10 -5.67 -10.01
N ARG A 105 0.72 -6.68 -10.80
CA ARG A 105 0.86 -6.63 -12.26
C ARG A 105 0.07 -5.48 -12.90
N VAL A 106 -1.17 -5.27 -12.47
CA VAL A 106 -2.08 -4.28 -13.07
C VAL A 106 -1.77 -2.85 -12.61
N TRP A 107 -1.50 -2.66 -11.32
CA TRP A 107 -1.47 -1.32 -10.72
C TRP A 107 -0.08 -0.85 -10.33
N CYS A 108 0.82 -1.76 -9.96
CA CYS A 108 2.15 -1.41 -9.50
C CYS A 108 3.16 -1.44 -10.65
N TYR A 109 3.31 -2.60 -11.32
CA TYR A 109 4.37 -2.77 -12.29
C TYR A 109 4.20 -1.92 -13.53
N ALA A 110 2.97 -1.73 -13.99
CA ALA A 110 2.65 -0.91 -15.16
C ALA A 110 2.45 0.59 -14.84
N HIS A 111 2.72 1.04 -13.60
CA HIS A 111 2.57 2.44 -13.26
C HIS A 111 3.65 3.28 -13.95
N PRO A 112 3.28 4.24 -14.81
CA PRO A 112 4.26 5.06 -15.51
C PRO A 112 4.86 6.10 -14.57
N LEU A 113 6.17 6.25 -14.62
CA LEU A 113 6.91 7.26 -13.89
C LEU A 113 7.18 8.49 -14.78
N PRO A 114 7.48 9.66 -14.18
CA PRO A 114 7.76 10.89 -14.93
C PRO A 114 8.96 10.80 -15.89
N ASP A 115 9.88 9.87 -15.63
CA ASP A 115 11.06 9.59 -16.46
C ASP A 115 10.76 8.64 -17.65
N GLY A 116 9.51 8.21 -17.81
CA GLY A 116 9.07 7.32 -18.89
C GLY A 116 9.31 5.83 -18.61
N ARG A 117 9.89 5.46 -17.47
CA ARG A 117 10.01 4.06 -17.04
C ARG A 117 8.71 3.59 -16.37
N GLU A 118 8.53 2.27 -16.31
CA GLU A 118 7.51 1.67 -15.47
C GLU A 118 8.07 1.41 -14.07
N LEU A 119 7.25 1.62 -13.02
CA LEU A 119 7.66 1.37 -11.63
C LEU A 119 8.15 -0.07 -11.39
N GLY A 120 7.60 -1.04 -12.13
CA GLY A 120 8.03 -2.43 -12.05
C GLY A 120 9.46 -2.67 -12.54
N ASP A 121 10.01 -1.81 -13.39
CA ASP A 121 11.36 -1.92 -13.94
C ASP A 121 12.43 -1.19 -13.12
N VAL A 122 12.01 -0.43 -12.10
CA VAL A 122 12.93 0.29 -11.23
C VAL A 122 13.63 -0.68 -10.27
N PRO A 123 14.97 -0.58 -10.13
CA PRO A 123 15.72 -1.29 -9.10
C PRO A 123 15.21 -0.96 -7.70
N VAL A 124 15.12 -1.95 -6.80
CA VAL A 124 14.49 -1.76 -5.47
C VAL A 124 15.10 -0.65 -4.62
N ASN A 125 16.40 -0.40 -4.77
CA ASN A 125 17.14 0.64 -4.05
C ASN A 125 16.83 2.06 -4.56
N GLU A 126 16.31 2.21 -5.78
CA GLU A 126 15.99 3.49 -6.40
C GLU A 126 14.53 3.90 -6.18
N ILE A 127 13.70 3.01 -5.64
CA ILE A 127 12.28 3.28 -5.40
C ILE A 127 12.13 4.27 -4.27
N THR A 128 11.55 5.43 -4.58
CA THR A 128 11.30 6.48 -3.58
C THR A 128 9.86 6.44 -3.06
N ARG A 129 9.63 7.15 -1.95
CA ARG A 129 8.30 7.27 -1.36
C ARG A 129 7.32 7.98 -2.29
N GLU A 130 7.80 8.95 -3.06
CA GLU A 130 7.02 9.75 -3.99
C GLU A 130 6.52 8.88 -5.15
N MET A 131 7.39 7.99 -5.67
CA MET A 131 7.02 7.02 -6.70
C MET A 131 5.89 6.09 -6.21
N LEU A 132 6.00 5.58 -4.98
CA LEU A 132 4.95 4.75 -4.36
C LEU A 132 3.67 5.54 -4.04
N GLY A 133 3.83 6.82 -3.66
CA GLY A 133 2.73 7.74 -3.38
C GLY A 133 1.90 8.03 -4.62
N GLY A 134 2.56 8.32 -5.75
CA GLY A 134 1.91 8.56 -7.04
C GLY A 134 1.12 7.35 -7.55
N MET A 135 1.62 6.14 -7.30
CA MET A 135 0.87 4.90 -7.59
C MET A 135 -0.37 4.75 -6.69
N ALA A 136 -0.30 5.16 -5.42
CA ALA A 136 -1.38 5.01 -4.44
C ALA A 136 -2.48 6.09 -4.54
N GLU A 137 -2.20 7.25 -5.14
CA GLU A 137 -3.15 8.37 -5.24
C GLU A 137 -4.39 8.10 -6.11
N PRO A 138 -4.29 7.46 -7.30
CA PRO A 138 -5.47 7.06 -8.07
C PRO A 138 -6.43 6.17 -7.27
N SER A 139 -5.89 5.38 -6.32
CA SER A 139 -6.66 4.48 -5.45
C SER A 139 -7.35 5.21 -4.28
N ARG A 140 -6.98 6.46 -3.99
CA ARG A 140 -7.56 7.30 -2.92
C ARG A 140 -8.57 8.34 -3.41
N ARG A 141 -8.74 8.51 -4.73
CA ARG A 141 -9.91 9.23 -5.24
C ARG A 141 -11.14 8.39 -4.86
N PRO A 142 -12.13 8.94 -4.13
CA PRO A 142 -13.37 8.19 -3.90
C PRO A 142 -13.91 7.73 -5.25
N GLN A 143 -14.41 6.49 -5.33
CA GLN A 143 -15.02 5.89 -6.53
C GLN A 143 -16.31 6.61 -6.99
N ALA A 144 -16.44 7.90 -6.73
CA ALA A 144 -17.53 8.75 -7.18
C ALA A 144 -17.26 9.25 -8.60
N LEU A 145 -17.14 8.36 -9.60
CA LEU A 145 -17.36 8.72 -11.02
C LEU A 145 -17.29 7.56 -12.04
N HIS A 146 -17.41 6.29 -11.65
CA HIS A 146 -17.56 5.18 -12.64
C HIS A 146 -19.00 4.65 -12.75
N ARG A 147 -19.98 5.53 -12.48
CA ARG A 147 -21.39 5.29 -12.77
C ARG A 147 -21.90 6.37 -13.74
N GLN A 148 -21.17 6.61 -14.82
CA GLN A 148 -21.72 7.32 -15.98
C GLN A 148 -22.11 6.30 -17.06
N ARG A 149 -23.43 6.04 -17.07
CA ARG A 149 -24.26 5.83 -18.26
C ARG A 149 -23.78 4.77 -19.25
N ARG A 150 -24.27 3.54 -19.09
CA ARG A 150 -24.72 2.81 -20.30
C ARG A 150 -25.82 3.68 -20.92
N PRO A 151 -25.74 4.10 -22.20
CA PRO A 151 -26.94 4.57 -22.87
C PRO A 151 -27.89 3.37 -22.91
N SER A 152 -29.01 3.50 -22.20
CA SER A 152 -30.18 2.67 -22.42
C SER A 152 -30.45 2.67 -23.92
N GLN A 153 -30.56 1.50 -24.53
CA GLN A 153 -31.22 1.39 -25.83
C GLN A 153 -32.60 2.00 -25.67
N GLU A 154 -32.74 3.21 -26.18
CA GLU A 154 -34.00 3.90 -26.38
C GLU A 154 -34.66 3.16 -27.55
N GLN A 155 -35.52 2.18 -27.23
CA GLN A 155 -36.44 1.62 -28.19
C GLN A 155 -37.33 2.77 -28.68
N GLU A 156 -37.17 3.14 -29.94
CA GLU A 156 -37.96 4.15 -30.62
C GLU A 156 -39.46 3.86 -30.48
N PRO A 157 -40.30 4.88 -30.24
CA PRO A 157 -41.74 4.73 -30.31
C PRO A 157 -42.15 4.59 -31.78
N ASN A 158 -42.62 3.39 -32.11
CA ASN A 158 -43.30 3.05 -33.34
C ASN A 158 -44.45 4.02 -33.62
N ARG A 159 -44.28 4.94 -34.58
CA ARG A 159 -45.37 5.71 -35.18
C ARG A 159 -45.10 6.02 -36.65
N GLY A 160 -45.67 5.16 -37.50
CA GLY A 160 -46.56 5.59 -38.56
C GLY A 160 -45.96 5.73 -39.95
N LEU A 161 -46.28 4.78 -40.83
CA LEU A 161 -46.63 5.13 -42.21
C LEU A 161 -47.88 4.36 -42.64
N LEU A 162 -48.98 5.10 -42.70
CA LEU A 162 -50.16 4.78 -43.47
C LEU A 162 -49.78 4.77 -44.95
N HIS A 163 -50.07 3.68 -45.66
CA HIS A 163 -50.28 3.71 -47.10
C HIS A 163 -51.54 2.90 -47.42
N SER A 164 -52.65 3.63 -47.46
CA SER A 164 -53.84 3.28 -48.21
C SER A 164 -53.55 3.40 -49.71
N GLY A 165 -53.66 2.31 -50.45
CA GLY A 165 -53.60 2.27 -51.92
C GLY A 165 -54.46 1.14 -52.44
N ARG A 166 -55.40 1.47 -53.33
CA ARG A 166 -56.63 0.74 -53.68
C ARG A 166 -56.51 0.09 -55.07
N ARG A 167 -57.37 -0.92 -55.33
CA ARG A 167 -57.78 -1.55 -56.62
C ARG A 167 -56.91 -2.74 -57.08
N ALA A 168 -57.43 -3.82 -57.66
CA ALA A 168 -58.64 -3.98 -58.48
C ALA A 168 -59.27 -5.38 -58.38
N ASP A 169 -60.56 -5.44 -58.69
CA ASP A 169 -61.37 -6.65 -58.97
C ASP A 169 -60.73 -7.57 -60.04
N PRO A 170 -61.22 -8.81 -60.12
CA PRO A 170 -61.82 -9.22 -61.39
C PRO A 170 -63.22 -9.80 -61.17
N ASP A 171 -64.21 -9.14 -61.77
CA ASP A 171 -65.55 -9.65 -61.97
C ASP A 171 -65.64 -10.40 -63.30
N GLY A 172 -66.48 -11.43 -63.37
CA GLY A 172 -67.20 -11.79 -64.59
C GLY A 172 -66.72 -12.98 -65.44
N GLY A 173 -67.14 -14.19 -65.04
CA GLY A 173 -68.10 -14.97 -65.84
C GLY A 173 -67.61 -15.89 -66.99
N ARG A 174 -67.96 -17.17 -66.89
CA ARG A 174 -68.99 -17.82 -67.74
C ARG A 174 -69.47 -19.12 -67.10
#